data_AF-A0A6G4RBI2-F1
#
_entry.id   AF-A0A6G4RBI2-F1
#
_cell.length_a   1.000
_cell.length_b   1.000
_cell.length_c   1.000
_cell.angle_alpha   90.00
_cell.angle_beta   90.00
_cell.angle_gamma   90.00
#
_symmetry.space_group_name_H-M   'P 1'
#
loop_
_entity.id
_entity.type
_entity.pdbx_description
1 polymer ?
#
loop_
_entity_poly.entity_id
_entity_poly.type
_entity_poly.pdbx_seq_one_letter_code
_entity_poly.pdbx_strand_id
1 'polypeptide(L)'
;MRRIYDSSALRRDDDDPFSPTSESKDRPSAMRSMNSLALSQRVVPERLRRYGVSVSIATPRTEYSPDESVPFLVTMRNTLPFPVALSTTSQVRWTWSIDGHDEAAQFDLEYAADPGQFEFNRGERKRFPKRWQQVFRVSETEWERAPPGTYTIGARINVDGAEAAGLAAETTIKITEE
;
A
#
# COMPACT_ATOMS: atom_id res chain seq x y z
N MET A 1 54.94 -21.54 -53.94
CA MET A 1 56.05 -20.58 -54.14
C MET A 1 55.71 -19.30 -53.39
N ARG A 2 56.62 -18.85 -52.50
CA ARG A 2 56.73 -17.46 -51.96
C ARG A 2 55.60 -16.95 -51.03
N ARG A 3 55.82 -16.26 -49.89
CA ARG A 3 56.88 -16.09 -48.87
C ARG A 3 56.42 -14.89 -47.99
N ILE A 4 56.49 -15.04 -46.66
CA ILE A 4 56.96 -14.11 -45.56
C ILE A 4 56.68 -12.60 -45.69
N TYR A 5 56.24 -11.83 -44.67
CA TYR A 5 56.80 -11.49 -43.33
C TYR A 5 55.63 -11.01 -42.44
N ASP A 6 55.48 -11.33 -41.15
CA ASP A 6 56.20 -10.89 -39.93
C ASP A 6 56.13 -9.37 -39.61
N SER A 7 55.96 -9.07 -38.31
CA SER A 7 56.06 -7.78 -37.60
C SER A 7 54.89 -6.80 -37.75
N SER A 8 54.53 -5.94 -36.78
CA SER A 8 54.72 -5.81 -35.33
C SER A 8 53.83 -4.64 -34.90
N ALA A 9 53.59 -4.53 -33.59
CA ALA A 9 52.76 -3.55 -32.88
C ALA A 9 52.73 -2.11 -33.40
N LEU A 10 51.59 -1.43 -33.26
CA LEU A 10 51.54 -0.02 -32.87
C LEU A 10 50.24 0.31 -32.11
N ARG A 11 50.46 0.82 -30.89
CA ARG A 11 49.56 1.55 -30.01
C ARG A 11 49.01 2.78 -30.76
N ARG A 12 47.72 3.10 -30.60
CA ARG A 12 47.21 4.44 -30.92
C ARG A 12 46.19 4.86 -29.88
N ASP A 13 46.68 5.64 -28.93
CA ASP A 13 45.92 6.65 -28.19
C ASP A 13 45.63 7.79 -29.19
N ASP A 14 44.39 8.24 -29.27
CA ASP A 14 44.01 9.59 -29.71
C ASP A 14 42.54 9.81 -29.26
N ASP A 15 42.43 10.21 -28.00
CA ASP A 15 41.71 11.41 -27.54
C ASP A 15 40.83 12.14 -28.58
N ASP A 16 39.50 12.02 -28.44
CA ASP A 16 38.55 12.99 -29.01
C ASP A 16 37.84 13.70 -27.83
N PRO A 17 38.29 14.90 -27.42
CA PRO A 17 37.85 15.56 -26.19
C PRO A 17 36.49 16.30 -26.27
N PHE A 18 35.64 16.05 -27.28
CA PHE A 18 34.39 16.83 -27.45
C PHE A 18 33.12 16.03 -27.78
N SER A 19 33.04 14.75 -27.42
CA SER A 19 31.75 14.04 -27.37
C SER A 19 31.26 13.87 -25.92
N PRO A 20 30.13 14.47 -25.51
CA PRO A 20 29.54 14.20 -24.21
C PRO A 20 28.98 12.77 -24.21
N THR A 21 29.80 11.80 -23.83
CA THR A 21 29.33 10.54 -23.31
C THR A 21 28.55 10.84 -22.04
N SER A 22 27.33 10.29 -21.96
CA SER A 22 26.44 10.48 -20.83
C SER A 22 27.02 9.77 -19.61
N GLU A 23 27.93 10.47 -18.93
CA GLU A 23 28.30 10.20 -17.56
C GLU A 23 27.02 10.13 -16.75
N SER A 24 26.74 8.92 -16.29
CA SER A 24 25.76 8.66 -15.25
C SER A 24 26.23 9.44 -14.03
N LYS A 25 25.75 10.69 -13.91
CA LYS A 25 25.98 11.56 -12.77
C LYS A 25 25.83 10.72 -11.51
N ASP A 26 26.94 10.58 -10.80
CA ASP A 26 27.03 10.35 -9.38
C ASP A 26 25.81 10.97 -8.68
N ARG A 27 24.82 10.14 -8.42
CA ARG A 27 23.87 10.43 -7.34
C ARG A 27 24.64 10.07 -6.09
N PRO A 28 24.90 11.00 -5.16
CA PRO A 28 25.61 10.68 -3.94
C PRO A 28 24.83 9.58 -3.20
N SER A 29 25.39 8.37 -3.22
CA SER A 29 24.88 7.17 -2.56
C SER A 29 25.11 7.21 -1.04
N ALA A 30 25.28 8.42 -0.47
CA ALA A 30 25.63 8.65 0.93
C ALA A 30 24.40 8.79 1.85
N MET A 31 23.17 8.85 1.31
CA MET A 31 21.95 9.00 2.13
C MET A 31 21.18 7.69 2.38
N ARG A 32 21.66 6.54 1.89
CA ARG A 32 20.98 5.25 2.08
C ARG A 32 21.27 4.56 3.41
N SER A 33 22.28 5.01 4.17
CA SER A 33 22.68 4.37 5.45
C SER A 33 22.21 5.10 6.70
N MET A 34 21.66 6.31 6.58
CA MET A 34 20.95 6.91 7.70
C MET A 34 19.57 6.30 7.78
N ASN A 35 19.27 5.69 8.92
CA ASN A 35 17.99 5.09 9.27
C ASN A 35 16.92 6.19 9.27
N SER A 36 16.47 6.59 8.07
CA SER A 36 15.59 7.73 7.82
C SER A 36 14.23 7.53 8.49
N LEU A 37 13.81 6.28 8.65
CA LEU A 37 12.70 5.89 9.49
C LEU A 37 12.98 6.25 10.96
N ALA A 38 14.09 5.80 11.54
CA ALA A 38 14.44 6.15 12.92
C ALA A 38 14.61 7.67 13.16
N LEU A 39 15.16 8.41 12.19
CA LEU A 39 15.31 9.86 12.28
C LEU A 39 13.96 10.59 12.22
N SER A 40 13.08 10.22 11.28
CA SER A 40 11.72 10.77 11.22
C SER A 40 10.92 10.41 12.49
N GLN A 41 11.15 9.21 13.03
CA GLN A 41 10.55 8.76 14.28
C GLN A 41 10.99 9.58 15.50
N ARG A 42 12.14 10.24 15.44
CA ARG A 42 12.67 11.05 16.55
C ARG A 42 12.24 12.52 16.48
N VAL A 43 11.98 13.05 15.27
CA VAL A 43 11.79 14.49 15.05
C VAL A 43 10.33 14.85 14.82
N VAL A 44 9.52 13.98 14.20
CA VAL A 44 8.14 14.30 13.84
C VAL A 44 7.19 13.80 14.93
N PRO A 45 6.38 14.67 15.57
CA PRO A 45 5.34 14.25 16.51
C PRO A 45 4.43 13.17 15.91
N GLU A 46 4.07 12.16 16.71
CA GLU A 46 3.24 11.03 16.27
C GLU A 46 1.92 11.48 15.64
N ARG A 47 1.31 12.55 16.18
CA ARG A 47 0.09 13.14 15.63
C ARG A 47 0.24 13.61 14.19
N LEU A 48 1.38 14.21 13.82
CA LEU A 48 1.62 14.70 12.45
C LEU A 48 1.87 13.57 11.44
N ARG A 49 2.37 12.42 11.91
CA ARG A 49 2.55 11.23 11.07
C ARG A 49 1.22 10.65 10.62
N ARG A 50 0.21 10.69 11.50
CA ARG A 50 -1.13 10.15 11.22
C ARG A 50 -1.82 10.94 10.09
N TYR A 51 -1.70 12.26 10.05
CA TYR A 51 -2.28 13.08 8.96
C TYR A 51 -1.57 12.94 7.60
N GLY A 52 -0.37 12.33 7.59
CA GLY A 52 0.42 12.12 6.37
C GLY A 52 0.05 10.89 5.58
N VAL A 53 -0.83 10.02 6.11
CA VAL A 53 -1.28 8.81 5.43
C VAL A 53 -2.75 8.99 5.05
N SER A 54 -3.06 8.70 3.80
CA SER A 54 -4.43 8.71 3.28
C SER A 54 -4.85 7.30 2.93
N VAL A 55 -6.08 6.94 3.33
CA VAL A 55 -6.75 5.72 2.89
C VAL A 55 -7.84 6.10 1.89
N SER A 56 -7.99 5.29 0.85
CA SER A 56 -9.06 5.44 -0.14
C SER A 56 -9.52 4.07 -0.59
N ILE A 57 -10.81 3.90 -0.79
CA ILE A 57 -11.41 2.69 -1.32
C ILE A 57 -12.09 3.01 -2.65
N ALA A 58 -11.98 2.09 -3.61
CA ALA A 58 -12.61 2.24 -4.92
C ALA A 58 -13.20 0.91 -5.39
N THR A 59 -14.42 0.96 -5.88
CA THR A 59 -15.08 -0.14 -6.59
C THR A 59 -15.26 0.25 -8.06
N PRO A 60 -15.19 -0.70 -9.01
CA PRO A 60 -15.40 -0.39 -10.43
C PRO A 60 -16.87 -0.06 -10.75
N ARG A 61 -17.81 -0.52 -9.92
CA ARG A 61 -19.25 -0.26 -10.06
C ARG A 61 -19.83 0.09 -8.69
N THR A 62 -21.00 0.72 -8.72
CA THR A 62 -21.82 1.01 -7.53
C THR A 62 -23.00 0.08 -7.40
N GLU A 63 -23.32 -0.69 -8.45
CA GLU A 63 -24.45 -1.62 -8.50
C GLU A 63 -23.97 -3.00 -8.96
N TYR A 64 -24.45 -4.05 -8.29
CA TYR A 64 -24.08 -5.44 -8.52
C TYR A 64 -25.33 -6.33 -8.43
N SER A 65 -25.39 -7.36 -9.26
CA SER A 65 -26.44 -8.38 -9.15
C SER A 65 -26.21 -9.27 -7.91
N PRO A 66 -27.24 -9.97 -7.41
CA PRO A 66 -27.04 -11.01 -6.41
C PRO A 66 -26.05 -12.04 -6.95
N ASP A 67 -25.26 -12.67 -6.07
CA ASP A 67 -24.20 -13.62 -6.45
C ASP A 67 -22.98 -13.04 -7.20
N GLU A 68 -23.02 -11.76 -7.60
CA GLU A 68 -21.88 -11.13 -8.26
C GLU A 68 -20.83 -10.71 -7.22
N SER A 69 -19.62 -11.25 -7.35
CA SER A 69 -18.54 -10.84 -6.47
C SER A 69 -18.23 -9.35 -6.63
N VAL A 70 -18.09 -8.63 -5.52
CA VAL A 70 -17.81 -7.19 -5.48
C VAL A 70 -16.29 -6.96 -5.33
N PRO A 71 -15.55 -6.64 -6.40
CA PRO A 71 -14.15 -6.28 -6.29
C PRO A 71 -14.00 -4.85 -5.77
N PHE A 72 -13.07 -4.64 -4.85
CA PHE A 72 -12.70 -3.32 -4.39
C PHE A 72 -11.20 -3.20 -4.17
N LEU A 73 -10.69 -1.99 -4.35
CA LEU A 73 -9.28 -1.67 -4.19
C LEU A 73 -9.11 -0.71 -3.02
N VAL A 74 -8.44 -1.19 -1.97
CA VAL A 74 -7.98 -0.32 -0.89
C VAL A 74 -6.60 0.21 -1.26
N THR A 75 -6.48 1.54 -1.30
CA THR A 75 -5.20 2.22 -1.51
C THR A 75 -4.85 3.00 -0.24
N MET A 76 -3.61 2.81 0.21
CA MET A 76 -3.05 3.54 1.35
C MET A 76 -1.78 4.24 0.88
N ARG A 77 -1.69 5.55 1.13
CA ARG A 77 -0.60 6.37 0.59
C ARG A 77 0.01 7.26 1.67
N ASN A 78 1.32 7.23 1.78
CA ASN A 78 2.08 8.28 2.45
C ASN A 78 2.22 9.49 1.52
N THR A 79 1.64 10.62 1.90
CA THR A 79 1.70 11.89 1.16
C THR A 79 2.92 12.73 1.57
N LEU A 80 3.64 12.34 2.62
CA LEU A 80 4.78 13.07 3.14
C LEU A 80 6.07 12.77 2.36
N PRO A 81 7.01 13.74 2.30
CA PRO A 81 8.29 13.58 1.63
C PRO A 81 9.31 12.78 2.45
N PHE A 82 8.90 12.10 3.52
CA PHE A 82 9.73 11.25 4.37
C PHE A 82 9.00 9.97 4.76
N PRO A 83 9.71 8.89 5.15
CA PRO A 83 9.10 7.66 5.63
C PRO A 83 8.26 7.87 6.90
N VAL A 84 7.21 7.07 7.07
CA VAL A 84 6.30 7.11 8.21
C VAL A 84 6.09 5.68 8.73
N ALA A 85 6.10 5.53 10.05
CA ALA A 85 5.61 4.33 10.72
C ALA A 85 4.42 4.70 11.62
N LEU A 86 3.35 3.92 11.50
CA LEU A 86 2.18 3.98 12.38
C LEU A 86 2.23 2.79 13.34
N SER A 87 2.06 3.05 14.64
CA SER A 87 1.95 2.01 15.66
C SER A 87 0.51 1.50 15.69
N THR A 88 0.30 0.23 15.38
CA THR A 88 -1.04 -0.37 15.33
C THR A 88 -1.40 -1.00 16.66
N THR A 89 -2.69 -1.06 16.99
CA THR A 89 -3.21 -1.60 18.25
C THR A 89 -3.04 -3.12 18.36
N SER A 90 -2.91 -3.80 17.22
CA SER A 90 -2.61 -5.23 17.10
C SER A 90 -1.59 -5.48 15.99
N GLN A 91 -1.17 -6.73 15.81
CA GLN A 91 -0.32 -7.13 14.69
C GLN A 91 -1.02 -7.00 13.33
N VAL A 92 -2.36 -6.95 13.33
CA VAL A 92 -3.14 -6.69 12.13
C VAL A 92 -3.00 -5.21 11.80
N ARG A 93 -2.41 -4.92 10.64
CA ARG A 93 -2.03 -3.54 10.27
C ARG A 93 -3.23 -2.70 9.83
N TRP A 94 -4.21 -3.35 9.21
CA TRP A 94 -5.41 -2.73 8.66
C TRP A 94 -6.48 -3.78 8.47
N THR A 95 -7.72 -3.33 8.39
CA THR A 95 -8.89 -4.18 8.12
C THR A 95 -9.82 -3.51 7.11
N TRP A 96 -10.69 -4.32 6.50
CA TRP A 96 -11.81 -3.87 5.69
C TRP A 96 -13.10 -4.35 6.34
N SER A 97 -14.19 -3.65 6.11
CA SER A 97 -15.49 -3.97 6.71
C SER A 97 -16.61 -3.86 5.69
N ILE A 98 -17.74 -4.51 5.98
CA ILE A 98 -19.02 -4.31 5.30
C ILE A 98 -20.03 -3.90 6.36
N ASP A 99 -20.62 -2.71 6.24
CA ASP A 99 -21.56 -2.14 7.23
C ASP A 99 -21.00 -2.14 8.66
N GLY A 100 -19.69 -1.92 8.79
CA GLY A 100 -18.99 -1.94 10.08
C GLY A 100 -18.55 -3.33 10.56
N HIS A 101 -18.95 -4.40 9.87
CA HIS A 101 -18.52 -5.77 10.15
C HIS A 101 -17.14 -6.05 9.55
N ASP A 102 -16.12 -6.13 10.40
CA ASP A 102 -14.74 -6.40 9.98
C ASP A 102 -14.64 -7.74 9.25
N GLU A 103 -13.99 -7.73 8.10
CA GLU A 103 -13.85 -8.86 7.17
C GLU A 103 -15.18 -9.54 6.80
N ALA A 104 -16.28 -8.77 6.84
CA ALA A 104 -17.66 -9.24 6.70
C ALA A 104 -18.08 -10.25 7.77
N ALA A 105 -17.48 -10.23 8.96
CA ALA A 105 -17.88 -11.02 10.11
C ALA A 105 -18.87 -10.25 11.00
N GLN A 106 -20.04 -10.85 11.23
CA GLN A 106 -21.08 -10.30 12.13
C GLN A 106 -20.78 -10.55 13.62
N PHE A 107 -19.59 -11.04 13.95
CA PHE A 107 -19.08 -11.19 15.30
C PHE A 107 -17.72 -10.51 15.43
N ASP A 108 -17.35 -10.17 16.67
CA ASP A 108 -16.08 -9.54 16.96
C ASP A 108 -14.91 -10.50 16.71
N LEU A 109 -14.02 -10.12 15.80
CA LEU A 109 -12.76 -10.82 15.58
C LEU A 109 -11.77 -10.43 16.67
N GLU A 110 -11.40 -11.38 17.52
CA GLU A 110 -10.36 -11.18 18.52
C GLU A 110 -8.98 -11.19 17.87
N TYR A 111 -8.30 -10.05 17.89
CA TYR A 111 -6.92 -9.93 17.47
C TYR A 111 -6.00 -9.88 18.70
N ALA A 112 -4.84 -10.53 18.62
CA ALA A 112 -3.82 -10.42 19.66
C ALA A 112 -3.45 -8.94 19.88
N ALA A 113 -3.44 -8.51 21.15
CA ALA A 113 -3.23 -7.12 21.54
C ALA A 113 -1.78 -6.64 21.42
N ASP A 114 -0.88 -7.45 20.84
CA ASP A 114 0.51 -7.06 20.62
C ASP A 114 0.60 -5.98 19.53
N PRO A 115 1.13 -4.78 19.84
CA PRO A 115 1.17 -3.68 18.90
C PRO A 115 2.08 -4.01 17.72
N GLY A 116 1.60 -3.71 16.52
CA GLY A 116 2.36 -3.83 15.28
C GLY A 116 2.95 -2.50 14.81
N GLN A 117 3.73 -2.57 13.74
CA GLN A 117 4.12 -1.39 12.96
C GLN A 117 3.64 -1.51 11.53
N PHE A 118 3.10 -0.40 11.02
CA PHE A 118 2.77 -0.25 9.62
C PHE A 118 3.59 0.87 8.98
N GLU A 119 4.54 0.46 8.16
CA GLU A 119 5.55 1.35 7.59
C GLU A 119 5.26 1.72 6.14
N PHE A 120 5.53 2.97 5.83
CA PHE A 120 5.46 3.56 4.51
C PHE A 120 6.75 4.31 4.22
N ASN A 121 7.40 4.01 3.12
CA ASN A 121 8.48 4.81 2.58
C ASN A 121 7.97 6.18 2.12
N ARG A 122 8.90 7.08 1.80
CA ARG A 122 8.60 8.39 1.20
C ARG A 122 7.68 8.22 -0.01
N GLY A 123 6.50 8.85 0.02
CA GLY A 123 5.56 8.81 -1.11
C GLY A 123 4.97 7.44 -1.41
N GLU A 124 5.19 6.43 -0.56
CA GLU A 124 4.81 5.05 -0.85
C GLU A 124 3.29 4.91 -0.97
N ARG A 125 2.86 4.16 -1.98
CA ARG A 125 1.46 3.77 -2.18
C ARG A 125 1.35 2.26 -2.14
N LYS A 126 0.65 1.75 -1.13
CA LYS A 126 0.27 0.34 -1.01
C LYS A 126 -1.13 0.15 -1.59
N ARG A 127 -1.33 -0.96 -2.30
CA ARG A 127 -2.58 -1.30 -2.99
C ARG A 127 -2.98 -2.72 -2.59
N PHE A 128 -4.18 -2.88 -2.06
CA PHE A 128 -4.72 -4.14 -1.60
C PHE A 128 -6.00 -4.44 -2.38
N PRO A 129 -5.93 -5.24 -3.46
CA PRO A 129 -7.11 -5.72 -4.14
C PRO A 129 -7.81 -6.73 -3.24
N LYS A 130 -9.12 -6.55 -3.06
CA LYS A 130 -9.99 -7.44 -2.30
C LYS A 130 -11.26 -7.72 -3.08
N ARG A 131 -11.99 -8.73 -2.64
CA ARG A 131 -13.24 -9.16 -3.24
C ARG A 131 -14.15 -9.64 -2.13
N TRP A 132 -15.37 -9.13 -2.12
CA TRP A 132 -16.42 -9.63 -1.25
C TRP A 132 -17.38 -10.48 -2.08
N GLN A 133 -17.72 -11.67 -1.58
CA GLN A 133 -18.60 -12.63 -2.28
C GLN A 133 -20.08 -12.43 -1.92
N GLN A 134 -20.45 -11.25 -1.41
CA GLN A 134 -21.80 -10.97 -0.89
C GLN A 134 -22.23 -11.98 0.19
N VAL A 135 -21.28 -12.43 1.01
CA VAL A 135 -21.53 -13.34 2.14
C VAL A 135 -21.00 -12.72 3.42
N PHE A 136 -21.79 -12.83 4.47
CA PHE A 136 -21.41 -12.51 5.83
C PHE A 136 -21.06 -13.76 6.59
N ARG A 137 -20.01 -13.63 7.40
CA ARG A 137 -19.62 -14.58 8.41
C ARG A 137 -20.50 -14.40 9.64
N VAL A 138 -21.54 -15.21 9.81
CA VAL A 138 -22.45 -15.11 10.98
C VAL A 138 -21.94 -15.92 12.17
N SER A 139 -21.14 -16.95 11.95
CA SER A 139 -20.43 -17.67 13.02
C SER A 139 -19.06 -18.20 12.56
N GLU A 140 -18.35 -18.91 13.43
CA GLU A 140 -17.06 -19.53 13.06
C GLU A 140 -17.18 -20.49 11.87
N THR A 141 -18.35 -21.09 11.63
CA THR A 141 -18.55 -22.10 10.58
C THR A 141 -19.70 -21.82 9.62
N GLU A 142 -20.48 -20.76 9.84
CA GLU A 142 -21.70 -20.50 9.08
C GLU A 142 -21.63 -19.16 8.35
N TRP A 143 -21.84 -19.22 7.03
CA TRP A 143 -21.93 -18.09 6.11
C TRP A 143 -23.37 -17.85 5.68
N GLU A 144 -23.81 -16.60 5.71
CA GLU A 144 -25.10 -16.16 5.20
C GLU A 144 -24.92 -15.22 4.01
N ARG A 145 -25.82 -15.28 3.03
CA ARG A 145 -25.80 -14.36 1.88
C ARG A 145 -26.36 -12.99 2.28
N ALA A 146 -25.70 -11.93 1.81
CA ALA A 146 -26.20 -10.58 1.91
C ALA A 146 -27.48 -10.43 1.06
N PRO A 147 -28.61 -9.98 1.64
CA PRO A 147 -29.81 -9.72 0.85
C PRO A 147 -29.60 -8.56 -0.15
N PRO A 148 -30.50 -8.35 -1.11
CA PRO A 148 -30.53 -7.13 -1.90
C PRO A 148 -30.64 -5.90 -0.98
N GLY A 149 -29.86 -4.86 -1.25
CA GLY A 149 -29.73 -3.75 -0.30
C GLY A 149 -28.57 -2.80 -0.61
N THR A 150 -28.38 -1.82 0.25
CA THR A 150 -27.25 -0.89 0.20
C THR A 150 -26.24 -1.29 1.26
N TYR A 151 -24.97 -1.39 0.86
CA TYR A 151 -23.87 -1.87 1.67
C TYR A 151 -22.72 -0.86 1.65
N THR A 152 -22.13 -0.62 2.81
CA THR A 152 -20.98 0.27 2.97
C THR A 152 -19.72 -0.56 3.12
N ILE A 153 -18.82 -0.47 2.14
CA ILE A 153 -17.50 -1.08 2.24
C ILE A 153 -16.55 -0.10 2.91
N GLY A 154 -16.05 -0.46 4.08
CA GLY A 154 -15.06 0.30 4.83
C GLY A 154 -13.66 -0.27 4.68
N ALA A 155 -12.66 0.58 4.86
CA ALA A 155 -11.27 0.18 5.08
C ALA A 155 -10.62 1.13 6.08
N ARG A 156 -9.94 0.57 7.09
CA ARG A 156 -9.30 1.34 8.16
C ARG A 156 -7.95 0.76 8.53
N ILE A 157 -7.01 1.63 8.87
CA ILE A 157 -5.76 1.24 9.52
C ILE A 157 -6.05 1.01 11.00
N ASN A 158 -5.48 -0.05 11.59
CA ASN A 158 -5.76 -0.46 12.97
C ASN A 158 -4.97 0.40 13.97
N VAL A 159 -5.34 1.66 14.08
CA VAL A 159 -4.78 2.64 15.02
C VAL A 159 -5.90 3.28 15.81
N ASP A 160 -5.58 3.77 17.01
CA ASP A 160 -6.55 4.55 17.78
C ASP A 160 -6.94 5.84 17.04
N GLY A 161 -8.25 6.10 16.97
CA GLY A 161 -8.80 7.29 16.33
C GLY A 161 -8.56 7.35 14.81
N ALA A 162 -8.56 6.18 14.13
CA ALA A 162 -8.32 6.09 12.69
C ALA A 162 -9.18 7.06 11.86
N GLU A 163 -10.48 7.18 12.19
CA GLU A 163 -11.42 8.06 11.48
C GLU A 163 -11.05 9.54 11.61
N ALA A 164 -10.81 10.00 12.85
CA ALA A 164 -10.43 11.39 13.12
C ALA A 164 -9.09 11.79 12.48
N ALA A 165 -8.25 10.81 12.15
CA ALA A 165 -6.97 10.99 11.49
C ALA A 165 -7.01 10.86 9.96
N GLY A 166 -8.17 10.54 9.36
CA GLY A 166 -8.26 10.28 7.91
C GLY A 166 -7.63 8.94 7.48
N LEU A 167 -7.49 8.01 8.41
CA LEU A 167 -6.93 6.67 8.23
C LEU A 167 -8.01 5.60 8.03
N ALA A 168 -9.23 6.04 7.71
CA ALA A 168 -10.35 5.23 7.30
C ALA A 168 -10.96 5.82 6.03
N ALA A 169 -11.54 4.97 5.19
CA ALA A 169 -12.31 5.36 4.02
C ALA A 169 -13.47 4.40 3.80
N GLU A 170 -14.55 4.92 3.24
CA GLU A 170 -15.76 4.16 2.98
C GLU A 170 -16.24 4.41 1.55
N THR A 171 -16.92 3.43 0.98
CA THR A 171 -17.68 3.57 -0.26
C THR A 171 -18.95 2.75 -0.16
N THR A 172 -19.99 3.21 -0.83
CA THR A 172 -21.27 2.52 -0.84
C THR A 172 -21.46 1.78 -2.15
N ILE A 173 -22.02 0.57 -2.07
CA ILE A 173 -22.49 -0.21 -3.20
C ILE A 173 -23.93 -0.65 -2.96
N LYS A 174 -24.63 -1.04 -4.02
CA LYS A 174 -25.98 -1.55 -3.97
C LYS A 174 -26.04 -2.92 -4.63
N ILE A 175 -26.67 -3.87 -3.95
CA ILE A 175 -27.08 -5.14 -4.53
C ILE A 175 -28.53 -4.97 -4.97
N THR A 176 -28.78 -5.03 -6.27
CA THR A 176 -30.12 -4.86 -6.84
C THR A 176 -30.79 -6.22 -7.00
N GLU A 177 -32.12 -6.26 -6.86
CA GLU A 177 -32.90 -7.39 -7.37
C GLU A 177 -32.77 -7.42 -8.91
N GLU A 178 -32.74 -8.63 -9.50
CA GLU A 178 -32.73 -8.81 -10.96
C GLU A 178 -34.01 -8.28 -11.63
#